data_AF-A0A7J8YB06-F1
#
_entry.id   AF-A0A7J8YB06-F1
#
_cell.length_a   1.000
_cell.length_b   1.000
_cell.length_c   1.000
_cell.angle_alpha   90.00
_cell.angle_beta   90.00
_cell.angle_gamma   90.00
#
_symmetry.space_group_name_H-M   'P 1'
#
loop_
_entity.id
_entity.type
_entity.pdbx_description
1 polymer ?
#
loop_
_entity_poly.entity_id
_entity_poly.type
_entity_poly.pdbx_seq_one_letter_code
_entity_poly.pdbx_strand_id
1 'polypeptide(L)'
;MCSYSLQILDLSNNHLFGSIPRCISNFAAMVRRNASRERSIIYNANIGDVYESASVVMKGQFLEYGNTLNLVRLVDLSRNNLSGEIPQEVVNLQALQTLNLSQNHLTGKIPKLIGAMILIETLDTGSIPESISGMTFLSHLNLSFNNLTGIIPTSTQLQSFNESCYAGNHLCGPPLKGLRGSGKETGVKNRAKGIGKGPEINWFYVSMPLGFVTGFWYVLGPLVFNGRWRITYYRVLTELWWKVYDFVGKF
;
A
#
# COMPACT_ATOMS: atom_id res chain seq x y z
N MET A 1 22.21 11.66 -17.44
CA MET A 1 21.94 10.26 -17.86
C MET A 1 21.44 9.52 -16.64
N CYS A 2 20.28 8.85 -16.72
CA CYS A 2 19.75 8.01 -15.64
C CYS A 2 20.31 6.57 -15.79
N SER A 3 20.75 5.94 -14.70
CA SER A 3 21.49 4.66 -14.69
C SER A 3 20.60 3.43 -14.95
N TYR A 4 21.10 2.45 -15.70
CA TYR A 4 20.34 1.24 -16.07
C TYR A 4 20.23 0.20 -14.95
N SER A 5 21.14 0.19 -13.98
CA SER A 5 21.20 -0.81 -12.91
C SER A 5 20.65 -0.32 -11.57
N LEU A 6 20.13 0.90 -11.50
CA LEU A 6 19.70 1.51 -10.24
C LEU A 6 18.43 0.83 -9.71
N GLN A 7 18.53 0.28 -8.49
CA GLN A 7 17.43 -0.40 -7.78
C GLN A 7 16.95 0.38 -6.56
N ILE A 8 17.86 1.14 -5.93
CA ILE A 8 17.57 1.99 -4.78
C ILE A 8 18.11 3.39 -5.08
N LEU A 9 17.25 4.38 -4.95
CA LEU A 9 17.61 5.79 -5.00
C LEU A 9 17.08 6.45 -3.73
N ASP A 10 17.96 6.70 -2.77
CA ASP A 10 17.64 7.49 -1.58
C ASP A 10 18.41 8.81 -1.65
N LEU A 11 17.68 9.89 -1.92
CA LEU A 11 18.17 11.26 -1.85
C LEU A 11 17.36 12.07 -0.84
N SER A 12 16.72 11.38 0.11
CA SER A 12 15.87 12.01 1.11
C SER A 12 16.66 12.99 1.98
N ASN A 13 15.97 13.97 2.57
CA ASN A 13 16.54 14.91 3.53
C ASN A 13 17.74 15.71 2.98
N ASN A 14 17.55 16.29 1.80
CA ASN A 14 18.54 17.14 1.13
C ASN A 14 17.94 18.51 0.76
N HIS A 15 18.72 19.36 0.11
CA HIS A 15 18.29 20.67 -0.40
C HIS A 15 18.08 20.68 -1.92
N LEU A 16 17.70 19.55 -2.52
CA LEU A 16 17.51 19.44 -3.96
C LEU A 16 16.35 20.32 -4.41
N PHE A 17 16.53 21.06 -5.50
CA PHE A 17 15.53 21.97 -6.06
C PHE A 17 15.33 21.72 -7.55
N GLY A 18 14.25 22.29 -8.10
CA GLY A 18 13.84 22.06 -9.49
C GLY A 18 12.93 20.84 -9.64
N SER A 19 12.72 20.41 -10.88
CA SER A 19 11.76 19.34 -11.21
C SER A 19 12.38 17.95 -11.23
N ILE A 20 11.56 16.94 -10.91
CA ILE A 20 11.93 15.53 -11.10
C ILE A 20 12.19 15.29 -12.60
N PRO A 21 13.37 14.77 -12.99
CA PRO A 21 13.71 14.58 -14.39
C PRO A 21 12.92 13.43 -15.02
N ARG A 22 12.46 13.62 -16.26
CA ARG A 22 11.73 12.59 -17.03
C ARG A 22 12.53 11.32 -17.29
N CYS A 23 13.87 11.38 -17.22
CA CYS A 23 14.70 10.19 -17.41
C CYS A 23 14.57 9.15 -16.29
N ILE A 24 13.82 9.44 -15.22
CA ILE A 24 13.58 8.50 -14.11
C ILE A 24 13.03 7.15 -14.61
N SER A 25 12.31 7.14 -15.75
CA SER A 25 11.82 5.91 -16.38
C SER A 25 12.91 5.01 -16.98
N ASN A 26 14.17 5.46 -17.07
CA ASN A 26 15.26 4.66 -17.63
C ASN A 26 15.95 3.77 -16.59
N PHE A 27 15.48 3.76 -15.33
CA PHE A 27 15.95 2.83 -14.30
C PHE A 27 15.45 1.41 -14.63
N ALA A 28 16.18 0.71 -15.51
CA ALA A 28 15.71 -0.54 -16.10
C ALA A 28 15.40 -1.63 -15.06
N ALA A 29 16.15 -1.67 -13.94
CA ALA A 29 15.91 -2.58 -12.83
C ALA A 29 14.57 -2.31 -12.08
N MET A 30 14.03 -1.10 -12.17
CA MET A 30 12.73 -0.69 -11.63
C MET A 30 11.59 -0.75 -12.68
N VAL A 31 11.93 -0.90 -13.97
CA VAL A 31 10.94 -1.05 -15.07
C VAL A 31 10.50 -2.51 -15.24
N ARG A 32 11.44 -3.47 -15.21
CA ARG A 32 11.16 -4.88 -15.53
C ARG A 32 10.72 -5.66 -14.28
N ARG A 33 9.55 -6.32 -14.35
CA ARG A 33 9.07 -7.26 -13.31
C ARG A 33 9.91 -8.53 -13.17
N ASN A 34 10.60 -8.93 -14.25
CA ASN A 34 11.43 -10.14 -14.30
C ASN A 34 12.93 -9.80 -14.24
N ALA A 35 13.38 -9.14 -13.17
CA ALA A 35 14.81 -9.06 -12.87
C ALA A 35 15.28 -10.24 -12.01
N SER A 36 14.55 -11.36 -12.02
CA SER A 36 14.91 -12.63 -11.37
C SER A 36 16.19 -13.29 -11.95
N ARG A 37 16.92 -12.60 -12.83
CA ARG A 37 18.25 -13.00 -13.34
C ARG A 37 19.35 -11.97 -13.08
N GLU A 38 19.06 -10.84 -12.46
CA GLU A 38 20.14 -9.96 -12.01
C GLU A 38 20.72 -10.54 -10.73
N ARG A 39 21.88 -11.17 -10.92
CA ARG A 39 22.80 -11.67 -9.91
C ARG A 39 22.72 -10.74 -8.69
N SER A 40 22.58 -11.31 -7.49
CA SER A 40 23.09 -10.66 -6.30
C SER A 40 24.43 -10.01 -6.66
N ILE A 41 24.67 -8.79 -6.19
CA ILE A 41 25.95 -8.11 -6.39
C ILE A 41 26.96 -8.86 -5.50
N ILE A 42 27.35 -10.06 -5.93
CA ILE A 42 28.36 -10.88 -5.28
C ILE A 42 29.68 -10.31 -5.77
N TYR A 43 30.32 -9.53 -4.91
CA TYR A 43 31.73 -9.27 -5.08
C TYR A 43 32.47 -10.56 -4.74
N ASN A 44 32.93 -11.27 -5.76
CA ASN A 44 33.89 -12.36 -5.58
C ASN A 44 35.23 -11.75 -5.14
N ALA A 45 35.32 -11.35 -3.88
CA ALA A 45 36.60 -11.23 -3.20
C ALA A 45 37.01 -12.64 -2.78
N ASN A 46 38.30 -12.97 -2.83
CA ASN A 46 38.84 -14.26 -2.36
C ASN A 46 38.72 -14.43 -0.81
N ILE A 47 37.72 -13.80 -0.19
CA ILE A 47 37.46 -13.65 1.24
C ILE A 47 35.93 -13.76 1.45
N GLY A 48 35.34 -14.91 1.10
CA GLY A 48 33.91 -15.21 1.35
C GLY A 48 32.89 -14.36 0.58
N ASP A 49 31.64 -14.82 0.56
CA ASP A 49 30.52 -14.07 -0.03
C ASP A 49 30.26 -12.80 0.81
N VAL A 50 30.57 -11.63 0.27
CA VAL A 50 30.24 -10.35 0.89
C VAL A 50 28.87 -9.90 0.37
N TYR A 51 27.88 -9.94 1.26
CA TYR A 51 26.53 -9.43 0.99
C TYR A 51 26.51 -7.92 1.27
N GLU A 52 26.07 -7.12 0.30
CA GLU A 52 25.82 -5.69 0.51
C GLU A 52 24.57 -5.53 1.38
N SER A 53 24.66 -4.73 2.44
CA SER A 53 23.51 -4.34 3.24
C SER A 53 23.21 -2.85 3.10
N ALA A 54 21.93 -2.51 3.09
CA ALA A 54 21.48 -1.12 3.15
C ALA A 54 20.33 -0.97 4.13
N SER A 55 20.30 0.16 4.82
CA SER A 55 19.15 0.56 5.61
C SER A 55 18.31 1.55 4.82
N VAL A 56 17.02 1.26 4.67
CA VAL A 56 16.07 2.08 3.92
C VAL A 56 14.75 2.19 4.68
N VAL A 57 14.01 3.27 4.44
CA VAL A 57 12.68 3.45 5.00
C VAL A 57 11.64 2.89 4.04
N MET A 58 10.92 1.85 4.47
CA MET A 58 9.85 1.21 3.72
C MET A 58 8.62 1.10 4.62
N LYS A 59 7.43 1.43 4.10
CA LYS A 59 6.16 1.39 4.87
C LYS A 59 6.22 2.17 6.19
N GLY A 60 6.98 3.27 6.22
CA GLY A 60 7.17 4.08 7.43
C GLY A 60 8.05 3.42 8.51
N GLN A 61 8.73 2.32 8.18
CA GLN A 61 9.63 1.59 9.08
C GLN A 61 11.06 1.62 8.56
N PHE A 62 12.01 1.79 9.47
CA PHE A 62 13.43 1.67 9.17
C PHE A 62 13.78 0.18 9.09
N LEU A 63 14.19 -0.30 7.91
CA LEU A 63 14.49 -1.69 7.68
C LEU A 63 15.92 -1.84 7.14
N GLU A 64 16.63 -2.80 7.71
CA GLU A 64 17.95 -3.21 7.22
C GLU A 64 17.81 -4.44 6.32
N TYR A 65 18.25 -4.29 5.07
CA TYR A 65 18.25 -5.36 4.08
C TYR A 65 19.68 -5.78 3.81
N GLY A 66 20.02 -7.02 4.15
CA GLY A 66 21.28 -7.66 3.72
C GLY A 66 21.04 -8.54 2.50
N ASN A 67 20.76 -9.82 2.74
CA ASN A 67 20.66 -10.84 1.69
C ASN A 67 19.48 -10.65 0.71
N THR A 68 18.53 -9.77 1.01
CA THR A 68 17.33 -9.50 0.20
C THR A 68 17.37 -8.14 -0.50
N LEU A 69 18.50 -7.43 -0.45
CA LEU A 69 18.64 -6.08 -1.03
C LEU A 69 18.33 -6.05 -2.53
N ASN A 70 18.69 -7.11 -3.26
CA ASN A 70 18.40 -7.29 -4.70
C ASN A 70 16.89 -7.38 -5.05
N LEU A 71 16.03 -7.58 -4.05
CA LEU A 71 14.58 -7.60 -4.21
C LEU A 71 13.95 -6.23 -3.98
N VAL A 72 14.70 -5.28 -3.40
CA VAL A 72 14.20 -3.96 -3.01
C VAL A 72 14.25 -3.02 -4.20
N ARG A 73 13.11 -2.36 -4.49
CA ARG A 73 13.00 -1.32 -5.51
C ARG A 73 12.39 -0.07 -4.91
N LEU A 74 13.22 0.94 -4.64
CA LEU A 74 12.82 2.13 -3.90
C LEU A 74 13.35 3.41 -4.56
N VAL A 75 12.48 4.42 -4.59
CA VAL A 75 12.85 5.82 -4.86
C VAL A 75 12.33 6.65 -3.69
N ASP A 76 13.24 7.21 -2.90
CA ASP A 76 12.96 8.18 -1.85
C ASP A 76 13.62 9.53 -2.19
N LEU A 77 12.77 10.52 -2.49
CA LEU A 77 13.15 11.91 -2.73
C LEU A 77 12.52 12.84 -1.69
N SER A 78 12.07 12.29 -0.55
CA SER A 78 11.35 13.05 0.46
C SER A 78 12.20 14.12 1.14
N ARG A 79 11.57 15.09 1.79
CA ARG A 79 12.26 16.15 2.55
C ARG A 79 13.29 16.90 1.70
N ASN A 80 12.84 17.41 0.56
CA ASN A 80 13.65 18.20 -0.36
C ASN A 80 12.88 19.48 -0.76
N ASN A 81 13.46 20.28 -1.65
CA ASN A 81 12.87 21.51 -2.18
C ASN A 81 12.40 21.35 -3.65
N LEU A 82 12.04 20.11 -4.06
CA LEU A 82 11.65 19.81 -5.44
C LEU A 82 10.30 20.46 -5.78
N SER A 83 10.15 20.93 -7.01
CA SER A 83 8.98 21.67 -7.48
C SER A 83 8.55 21.24 -8.88
N GLY A 84 7.41 21.76 -9.37
CA GLY A 84 6.83 21.33 -10.65
C GLY A 84 6.01 20.04 -10.54
N GLU A 85 5.68 19.42 -11.67
CA GLU A 85 4.82 18.24 -11.72
C GLU A 85 5.59 16.92 -11.61
N ILE A 86 4.90 15.87 -11.16
CA ILE A 86 5.42 14.50 -11.21
C ILE A 86 5.40 14.04 -12.69
N PRO A 87 6.54 13.63 -13.26
CA PRO A 87 6.58 13.21 -14.65
C PRO A 87 5.69 11.99 -14.90
N GLN A 88 4.95 11.99 -16.01
CA GLN A 88 4.07 10.87 -16.38
C GLN A 88 4.87 9.57 -16.56
N GLU A 89 6.14 9.69 -16.91
CA GLU A 89 7.07 8.59 -17.13
C GLU A 89 7.32 7.74 -15.88
N VAL A 90 7.01 8.24 -14.66
CA VAL A 90 7.09 7.46 -13.41
C VAL A 90 6.26 6.18 -13.49
N VAL A 91 5.16 6.18 -14.23
CA VAL A 91 4.28 5.00 -14.37
C VAL A 91 4.94 3.82 -15.10
N ASN A 92 6.07 4.06 -15.77
CA ASN A 92 6.84 3.01 -16.44
C ASN A 92 7.64 2.16 -15.45
N LEU A 93 7.82 2.61 -14.20
CA LEU A 93 8.55 1.89 -13.16
C LEU A 93 7.69 0.78 -12.54
N GLN A 94 7.23 -0.18 -13.35
CA GLN A 94 6.24 -1.18 -12.93
C GLN A 94 6.71 -2.15 -11.84
N ALA A 95 8.02 -2.25 -11.61
CA ALA A 95 8.59 -3.07 -10.55
C ALA A 95 8.85 -2.27 -9.26
N LEU A 96 8.65 -0.94 -9.26
CA LEU A 96 8.87 -0.09 -8.10
C LEU A 96 7.94 -0.47 -6.95
N GLN A 97 8.52 -0.63 -5.76
CA GLN A 97 7.78 -0.97 -4.54
C GLN A 97 7.51 0.28 -3.70
N THR A 98 8.45 1.20 -3.66
CA THR A 98 8.32 2.42 -2.85
C THR A 98 8.64 3.66 -3.66
N LEU A 99 7.70 4.62 -3.63
CA LEU A 99 7.88 5.96 -4.16
C LEU A 99 7.51 6.99 -3.09
N ASN A 100 8.53 7.52 -2.42
CA ASN A 100 8.34 8.55 -1.41
C ASN A 100 8.77 9.92 -1.96
N LEU A 101 7.81 10.80 -2.23
CA LEU A 101 8.06 12.19 -2.63
C LEU A 101 7.56 13.20 -1.57
N SER A 102 7.25 12.75 -0.34
CA SER A 102 6.69 13.60 0.73
C SER A 102 7.59 14.77 1.10
N GLN A 103 7.02 15.83 1.69
CA GLN A 103 7.78 17.01 2.15
C GLN A 103 8.63 17.63 1.03
N ASN A 104 7.96 17.97 -0.09
CA ASN A 104 8.51 18.73 -1.22
C ASN A 104 7.51 19.84 -1.63
N HIS A 105 7.85 20.62 -2.66
CA HIS A 105 6.99 21.65 -3.26
C HIS A 105 6.39 21.21 -4.61
N LEU A 106 6.10 19.91 -4.75
CA LEU A 106 5.52 19.35 -5.98
C LEU A 106 4.08 19.86 -6.18
N THR A 107 3.71 20.05 -7.44
CA THR A 107 2.45 20.64 -7.90
C THR A 107 1.82 19.77 -8.99
N GLY A 108 0.62 20.12 -9.47
CA GLY A 108 -0.07 19.37 -10.52
C GLY A 108 -0.73 18.08 -10.04
N LYS A 109 -1.06 17.20 -10.99
CA LYS A 109 -1.80 15.95 -10.75
C LYS A 109 -0.84 14.77 -10.68
N ILE A 110 -1.14 13.78 -9.84
CA ILE A 110 -0.46 12.48 -9.97
C ILE A 110 -0.85 11.90 -11.34
N PRO A 111 0.10 11.28 -12.08
CA PRO A 111 -0.20 10.64 -13.34
C PRO A 111 -1.42 9.70 -13.24
N LYS A 112 -2.37 9.81 -14.18
CA LYS A 112 -3.63 9.04 -14.21
C LYS A 112 -3.42 7.52 -14.24
N LEU A 113 -2.22 7.06 -14.59
CA LEU A 113 -1.88 5.64 -14.66
C LEU A 113 -1.09 5.14 -13.45
N ILE A 114 -0.95 5.95 -12.39
CA ILE A 114 -0.24 5.53 -11.16
C ILE A 114 -0.86 4.26 -10.55
N GLY A 115 -2.19 4.09 -10.70
CA GLY A 115 -2.89 2.91 -10.23
C GLY A 115 -2.52 1.61 -10.97
N ALA A 116 -1.87 1.70 -12.13
CA ALA A 116 -1.35 0.53 -12.85
C ALA A 116 -0.03 -0.01 -12.26
N MET A 117 0.60 0.72 -11.34
CA MET A 117 1.81 0.31 -10.64
C MET A 117 1.45 -0.60 -9.46
N ILE A 118 1.14 -1.85 -9.79
CA ILE A 118 0.56 -2.83 -8.87
C ILE A 118 1.46 -3.20 -7.68
N LEU A 119 2.76 -2.96 -7.79
CA LEU A 119 3.74 -3.28 -6.76
C LEU A 119 4.03 -2.12 -5.80
N ILE A 120 3.51 -0.91 -6.06
CA ILE A 120 3.71 0.21 -5.15
C ILE A 120 2.98 -0.07 -3.83
N GLU A 121 3.77 -0.14 -2.78
CA GLU A 121 3.34 -0.33 -1.40
C GLU A 121 3.24 1.00 -0.65
N THR A 122 4.00 2.02 -1.09
CA THR A 122 4.07 3.38 -0.53
C THR A 122 4.03 4.45 -1.64
N LEU A 123 3.11 5.42 -1.53
CA LEU A 123 2.99 6.51 -2.50
C LEU A 123 2.77 7.85 -1.81
N ASP A 124 3.75 8.74 -1.84
CA ASP A 124 3.62 10.07 -1.21
C ASP A 124 3.68 11.17 -2.29
N THR A 125 2.54 11.62 -2.85
CA THR A 125 2.51 12.43 -4.09
C THR A 125 1.34 13.43 -4.22
N GLY A 126 1.23 14.08 -5.39
CA GLY A 126 0.29 15.12 -5.85
C GLY A 126 -1.24 14.96 -5.63
N SER A 127 -2.05 15.77 -6.32
CA SER A 127 -3.52 15.65 -6.34
C SER A 127 -3.95 14.21 -6.69
N ILE A 128 -4.81 13.62 -5.85
CA ILE A 128 -5.15 12.19 -5.87
C ILE A 128 -6.07 11.84 -7.06
N PRO A 129 -5.60 11.06 -8.06
CA PRO A 129 -6.40 10.70 -9.22
C PRO A 129 -7.32 9.53 -8.86
N GLU A 130 -8.53 9.49 -9.45
CA GLU A 130 -9.49 8.39 -9.24
C GLU A 130 -8.89 7.00 -9.48
N SER A 131 -7.90 6.89 -10.36
CA SER A 131 -7.19 5.65 -10.69
C SER A 131 -6.45 5.01 -9.52
N ILE A 132 -6.14 5.76 -8.45
CA ILE A 132 -5.50 5.20 -7.25
C ILE A 132 -6.42 4.18 -6.56
N SER A 133 -7.73 4.23 -6.83
CA SER A 133 -8.69 3.24 -6.35
C SER A 133 -8.45 1.83 -6.90
N GLY A 134 -7.71 1.71 -8.01
CA GLY A 134 -7.32 0.42 -8.60
C GLY A 134 -6.07 -0.21 -7.96
N MET A 135 -5.39 0.48 -7.04
CA MET A 135 -4.26 -0.10 -6.30
C MET A 135 -4.82 -1.07 -5.26
N THR A 136 -4.37 -2.33 -5.28
CA THR A 136 -4.83 -3.37 -4.36
C THR A 136 -3.79 -3.76 -3.31
N PHE A 137 -2.56 -3.27 -3.43
CA PHE A 137 -1.44 -3.56 -2.52
C PHE A 137 -0.92 -2.34 -1.77
N LEU A 138 -1.56 -1.17 -1.90
CA LEU A 138 -1.16 0.03 -1.18
C LEU A 138 -1.37 -0.21 0.32
N SER A 139 -0.27 -0.30 1.06
CA SER A 139 -0.26 -0.67 2.48
C SER A 139 0.15 0.48 3.38
N HIS A 140 0.79 1.50 2.81
CA HIS A 140 1.21 2.70 3.49
C HIS A 140 1.03 3.90 2.54
N LEU A 141 0.51 5.01 3.07
CA LEU A 141 0.23 6.23 2.31
C LEU A 141 0.47 7.43 3.21
N ASN A 142 1.29 8.39 2.77
CA ASN A 142 1.51 9.64 3.47
C ASN A 142 1.60 10.82 2.49
N LEU A 143 0.46 11.43 2.21
CA LEU A 143 0.35 12.61 1.37
C LEU A 143 0.53 13.92 2.14
N SER A 144 0.81 13.86 3.45
CA SER A 144 0.76 15.04 4.32
C SER A 144 1.80 16.12 3.98
N PHE A 145 1.47 17.36 4.33
CA PHE A 145 2.33 18.54 4.18
C PHE A 145 2.83 18.77 2.75
N ASN A 146 1.90 18.84 1.80
CA ASN A 146 2.14 19.20 0.41
C ASN A 146 1.16 20.33 0.01
N ASN A 147 1.14 20.71 -1.27
CA ASN A 147 0.18 21.72 -1.76
C ASN A 147 -0.97 21.08 -2.57
N LEU A 148 -1.48 19.94 -2.10
CA LEU A 148 -2.42 19.12 -2.89
C LEU A 148 -3.83 19.68 -2.87
N THR A 149 -4.50 19.69 -4.03
CA THR A 149 -5.88 20.16 -4.17
C THR A 149 -6.79 19.07 -4.75
N GLY A 150 -8.08 19.10 -4.39
CA GLY A 150 -9.11 18.26 -5.01
C GLY A 150 -9.83 17.34 -4.03
N ILE A 151 -10.64 16.43 -4.57
CA ILE A 151 -11.42 15.47 -3.78
C ILE A 151 -10.63 14.16 -3.65
N ILE A 152 -10.55 13.59 -2.45
CA ILE A 152 -10.03 12.24 -2.22
C ILE A 152 -11.01 11.26 -2.87
N PRO A 153 -10.58 10.48 -3.88
CA PRO A 153 -11.46 9.51 -4.52
C PRO A 153 -11.86 8.39 -3.55
N THR A 154 -13.07 7.88 -3.70
CA THR A 154 -13.56 6.78 -2.88
C THR A 154 -12.94 5.46 -3.33
N SER A 155 -12.22 4.77 -2.44
CA SER A 155 -11.66 3.44 -2.64
C SER A 155 -11.47 2.70 -1.31
N THR A 156 -11.44 1.37 -1.37
CA THR A 156 -11.31 0.53 -0.17
C THR A 156 -10.03 0.80 0.63
N GLN A 157 -8.94 1.20 -0.02
CA GLN A 157 -7.66 1.46 0.64
C GLN A 157 -7.49 2.91 1.09
N LEU A 158 -7.99 3.91 0.34
CA LEU A 158 -7.78 5.30 0.72
C LEU A 158 -8.53 5.69 2.00
N GLN A 159 -9.75 5.18 2.16
CA GLN A 159 -10.55 5.44 3.36
C GLN A 159 -10.11 4.61 4.57
N SER A 160 -9.17 3.66 4.44
CA SER A 160 -8.59 2.95 5.59
C SER A 160 -7.43 3.71 6.25
N PHE A 161 -6.80 4.66 5.55
CA PHE A 161 -5.72 5.48 6.09
C PHE A 161 -6.22 6.62 6.99
N ASN A 162 -5.39 7.01 7.96
CA ASN A 162 -5.73 8.03 8.96
C ASN A 162 -5.78 9.45 8.35
N GLU A 163 -6.54 10.36 8.96
CA GLU A 163 -6.63 11.77 8.56
C GLU A 163 -5.26 12.45 8.52
N SER A 164 -4.33 12.04 9.39
CA SER A 164 -2.95 12.55 9.43
C SER A 164 -2.19 12.33 8.13
N CYS A 165 -2.48 11.25 7.40
CA CYS A 165 -1.85 10.95 6.11
C CYS A 165 -2.19 11.98 5.03
N TYR A 166 -3.21 12.81 5.24
CA TYR A 166 -3.67 13.82 4.30
C TYR A 166 -3.50 15.25 4.82
N ALA A 167 -3.02 15.42 6.06
CA ALA A 167 -2.93 16.69 6.76
C ALA A 167 -2.04 17.71 6.02
N GLY A 168 -2.28 19.01 6.23
CA GLY A 168 -1.43 20.05 5.63
C GLY A 168 -1.53 20.15 4.10
N ASN A 169 -2.72 19.85 3.54
CA ASN A 169 -3.06 19.97 2.13
C ASN A 169 -4.41 20.71 1.94
N HIS A 170 -4.77 21.01 0.70
CA HIS A 170 -6.07 21.53 0.26
C HIS A 170 -7.00 20.42 -0.29
N LEU A 171 -6.94 19.22 0.31
CA LEU A 171 -7.76 18.07 -0.06
C LEU A 171 -9.12 18.07 0.68
N CYS A 172 -10.16 17.49 0.08
CA CYS A 172 -11.48 17.36 0.68
C CYS A 172 -12.11 15.99 0.39
N GLY A 173 -13.16 15.62 1.13
CA GLY A 173 -13.80 14.30 1.04
C GLY A 173 -13.21 13.26 2.01
N PRO A 174 -13.88 12.11 2.21
CA PRO A 174 -13.48 11.10 3.19
C PRO A 174 -12.07 10.54 2.94
N PRO A 175 -11.22 10.36 3.98
CA PRO A 175 -11.56 10.37 5.42
C PRO A 175 -11.55 11.76 6.10
N LEU A 176 -11.27 12.85 5.38
CA LEU A 176 -11.24 14.19 5.96
C LEU A 176 -12.65 14.70 6.28
N LYS A 177 -12.82 15.36 7.43
CA LYS A 177 -14.11 15.91 7.91
C LYS A 177 -14.55 17.22 7.22
N GLY A 178 -13.94 17.60 6.10
CA GLY A 178 -14.21 18.87 5.39
C GLY A 178 -14.95 18.69 4.07
N LEU A 179 -16.21 19.14 4.00
CA LEU A 179 -16.95 19.34 2.75
C LEU A 179 -16.82 20.79 2.28
N ARG A 180 -15.85 21.09 1.40
CA ARG A 180 -15.89 22.31 0.59
C ARG A 180 -15.40 22.03 -0.83
N GLY A 181 -16.35 21.97 -1.77
CA GLY A 181 -16.07 21.90 -3.19
C GLY A 181 -17.35 21.79 -4.03
N SER A 182 -17.96 22.94 -4.33
CA SER A 182 -19.06 23.10 -5.29
C SER A 182 -18.63 22.73 -6.73
N GLY A 183 -19.45 21.94 -7.42
CA GLY A 183 -19.77 22.17 -8.84
C GLY A 183 -19.15 21.26 -9.90
N LYS A 184 -19.84 20.16 -10.23
CA LYS A 184 -20.52 19.95 -11.53
C LYS A 184 -21.29 18.63 -11.51
N GLU A 185 -22.52 18.68 -10.99
CA GLU A 185 -23.54 17.71 -11.38
C GLU A 185 -23.97 18.06 -12.80
N THR A 186 -23.53 17.28 -13.77
CA THR A 186 -24.19 17.27 -15.09
C THR A 186 -25.57 16.67 -14.90
N GLY A 187 -26.57 17.56 -14.83
CA GLY A 187 -27.97 17.20 -14.72
C GLY A 187 -28.43 16.36 -15.91
N VAL A 188 -28.68 15.08 -15.65
CA VAL A 188 -29.72 14.32 -16.33
C VAL A 188 -30.85 14.18 -15.32
N LYS A 189 -31.89 15.01 -15.47
CA LYS A 189 -33.12 14.90 -14.70
C LYS A 189 -33.85 13.62 -15.10
N ASN A 190 -33.58 12.52 -14.41
CA ASN A 190 -34.53 11.42 -14.34
C ASN A 190 -35.38 11.58 -13.09
N ARG A 191 -36.63 11.96 -13.34
CA ARG A 191 -37.69 12.11 -12.35
C ARG A 191 -38.03 10.73 -11.80
N ALA A 192 -37.39 10.32 -10.71
CA ALA A 192 -37.77 9.15 -9.93
C ALA A 192 -38.18 9.58 -8.53
N LYS A 193 -39.48 9.41 -8.25
CA LYS A 193 -40.10 9.58 -6.94
C LYS A 193 -39.55 8.49 -6.02
N GLY A 194 -38.69 8.87 -5.06
CA GLY A 194 -38.01 7.95 -4.15
C GLY A 194 -38.22 8.37 -2.70
N ILE A 195 -38.89 7.50 -1.97
CA ILE A 195 -39.27 7.55 -0.55
C ILE A 195 -38.06 7.86 0.35
N GLY A 196 -38.29 8.64 1.42
CA GLY A 196 -37.26 9.05 2.38
C GLY A 196 -36.45 7.86 2.90
N LYS A 197 -35.14 7.93 2.70
CA LYS A 197 -34.19 6.96 3.23
C LYS A 197 -34.03 7.20 4.74
N GLY A 198 -34.50 6.24 5.54
CA GLY A 198 -34.14 6.10 6.95
C GLY A 198 -32.64 5.81 7.12
N PRO A 199 -32.13 5.79 8.36
CA PRO A 199 -30.71 5.60 8.64
C PRO A 199 -30.22 4.28 8.02
N GLU A 200 -29.20 4.36 7.18
CA GLU A 200 -28.58 3.20 6.54
C GLU A 200 -27.85 2.38 7.61
N ILE A 201 -28.50 1.34 8.13
CA ILE A 201 -27.93 0.41 9.09
C ILE A 201 -26.93 -0.48 8.34
N ASN A 202 -25.66 -0.38 8.73
CA ASN A 202 -24.59 -1.17 8.15
C ASN A 202 -24.71 -2.62 8.63
N TRP A 203 -25.33 -3.47 7.80
CA TRP A 203 -25.69 -4.86 8.10
C TRP A 203 -24.49 -5.73 8.53
N PHE A 204 -23.27 -5.34 8.14
CA PHE A 204 -22.05 -6.00 8.58
C PHE A 204 -21.92 -6.00 10.11
N TYR A 205 -22.08 -4.83 10.76
CA TYR A 205 -21.98 -4.69 12.22
C TYR A 205 -23.14 -5.36 12.96
N VAL A 206 -24.29 -5.52 12.31
CA VAL A 206 -25.44 -6.27 12.86
C VAL A 206 -25.16 -7.77 12.80
N SER A 207 -24.55 -8.25 11.72
CA SER A 207 -24.26 -9.67 11.52
C SER A 207 -23.06 -10.18 12.34
N MET A 208 -22.12 -9.30 12.72
CA MET A 208 -20.90 -9.69 13.42
C MET A 208 -21.17 -10.28 14.84
N PRO A 209 -21.97 -9.66 15.71
CA PRO A 209 -22.35 -10.25 17.00
C PRO A 209 -23.18 -11.52 16.85
N LEU A 210 -24.13 -11.54 15.89
CA LEU A 210 -24.97 -12.71 15.63
C LEU A 210 -24.15 -13.91 15.17
N GLY A 211 -23.22 -13.68 14.24
CA GLY A 211 -22.29 -14.69 13.73
C GLY A 211 -21.38 -15.24 14.83
N PHE A 212 -20.84 -14.38 15.68
CA PHE A 212 -20.03 -14.79 16.82
C PHE A 212 -20.83 -15.66 17.80
N VAL A 213 -22.04 -15.25 18.18
CA VAL A 213 -22.91 -16.03 19.07
C VAL A 213 -23.24 -17.38 18.43
N THR A 214 -23.67 -17.41 17.16
CA THR A 214 -24.01 -18.67 16.50
C THR A 214 -22.81 -19.60 16.35
N GLY A 215 -21.65 -19.09 15.94
CA GLY A 215 -20.45 -19.90 15.73
C GLY A 215 -19.82 -20.39 17.03
N PHE A 216 -19.70 -19.49 18.02
CA PHE A 216 -19.13 -19.80 19.32
C PHE A 216 -19.97 -20.84 20.06
N TRP A 217 -21.29 -20.69 20.09
CA TRP A 217 -22.17 -21.64 20.78
C TRP A 217 -22.41 -22.94 20.00
N TYR A 218 -22.33 -22.92 18.66
CA TYR A 218 -22.43 -24.16 17.87
C TYR A 218 -21.21 -25.07 18.06
N VAL A 219 -20.02 -24.50 18.26
CA VAL A 219 -18.77 -25.26 18.46
C VAL A 219 -18.53 -25.57 19.94
N LEU A 220 -18.57 -24.54 20.81
CA LEU A 220 -18.20 -24.69 22.22
C LEU A 220 -19.37 -25.09 23.12
N GLY A 221 -20.61 -24.82 22.72
CA GLY A 221 -21.80 -25.21 23.48
C GLY A 221 -21.90 -26.73 23.72
N PRO A 222 -21.82 -27.57 22.67
CA PRO A 222 -21.83 -29.03 22.83
C PRO A 222 -20.69 -29.56 23.70
N LEU A 223 -19.53 -28.90 23.67
CA LEU A 223 -18.33 -29.26 24.44
C LEU A 223 -18.49 -28.99 25.94
N VAL A 224 -19.21 -27.93 26.31
CA VAL A 224 -19.45 -27.55 27.72
C VAL A 224 -20.56 -28.39 28.35
N PHE A 225 -21.64 -28.66 27.62
CA PHE A 225 -22.83 -29.31 28.19
C PHE A 225 -22.81 -30.84 28.16
N ASN A 226 -22.05 -31.46 27.25
CA ASN A 226 -22.06 -32.92 27.13
C ASN A 226 -20.66 -33.52 27.27
N GLY A 227 -20.41 -34.12 28.44
CA GLY A 227 -19.14 -34.76 28.76
C GLY A 227 -18.71 -35.85 27.76
N ARG A 228 -19.67 -36.49 27.06
CA ARG A 228 -19.36 -37.48 26.02
C ARG A 228 -18.79 -36.84 24.75
N TRP A 229 -19.32 -35.68 24.34
CA TRP A 229 -18.84 -34.95 23.16
C TRP A 229 -17.45 -34.37 23.38
N ARG A 230 -17.18 -33.88 24.60
CA ARG A 230 -15.85 -33.41 25.00
C ARG A 230 -14.78 -34.50 24.80
N ILE A 231 -15.07 -35.73 25.24
CA ILE A 231 -14.14 -36.86 25.12
C ILE A 231 -13.91 -37.23 23.64
N THR A 232 -14.97 -37.30 22.84
CA THR A 232 -14.85 -37.61 21.40
C THR A 232 -14.05 -36.53 20.66
N TYR A 233 -14.29 -35.25 20.98
CA TYR A 233 -13.59 -34.13 20.37
C TYR A 233 -12.09 -34.16 20.67
N TYR A 234 -11.69 -34.33 21.94
CA TYR A 234 -10.26 -34.43 22.28
C TYR A 234 -9.59 -35.64 21.64
N ARG A 235 -10.29 -36.78 21.51
CA ARG A 235 -9.77 -37.97 20.82
C ARG A 235 -9.49 -37.70 19.34
N VAL A 236 -10.40 -37.02 18.63
CA VAL A 236 -10.20 -36.63 17.23
C VAL A 236 -9.06 -35.64 17.09
N LEU A 237 -8.96 -34.67 18.01
CA LEU A 237 -7.89 -33.67 18.00
C LEU A 237 -6.51 -34.32 18.19
N THR A 238 -6.39 -35.28 19.10
CA THR A 238 -5.15 -36.03 19.31
C THR A 238 -4.78 -36.88 18.09
N GLU A 239 -5.75 -37.53 17.45
CA GLU A 239 -5.53 -38.31 16.21
C GLU A 239 -5.01 -37.43 15.06
N LEU A 240 -5.58 -36.24 14.89
CA LEU A 240 -5.11 -35.27 13.90
C LEU A 240 -3.70 -34.77 14.21
N TRP A 241 -3.41 -34.51 15.49
CA TRP A 241 -2.09 -34.05 15.92
C TRP A 241 -1.01 -35.10 15.65
N TRP A 242 -1.29 -36.38 15.91
CA TRP A 242 -0.39 -37.49 15.57
C TRP A 242 -0.16 -37.62 14.06
N LYS A 243 -1.21 -37.46 13.23
CA LYS A 243 -1.06 -37.47 11.77
C LYS A 243 -0.23 -36.31 11.23
N VAL A 244 -0.35 -35.13 11.83
CA VAL A 244 0.47 -33.96 11.50
C VAL A 244 1.91 -34.18 11.94
N TYR A 245 2.13 -34.70 13.15
CA TYR A 245 3.45 -35.02 13.67
C TYR A 245 4.19 -36.03 12.76
N ASP A 246 3.52 -37.10 12.34
CA ASP A 246 4.07 -38.09 11.40
C ASP A 246 4.35 -37.51 10.01
N PHE A 247 3.56 -36.53 9.57
CA PHE A 247 3.77 -35.85 8.29
C PHE A 247 4.98 -34.90 8.35
N VAL A 248 5.13 -34.16 9.46
CA VAL A 248 6.23 -33.22 9.67
C VAL A 248 7.55 -33.94 9.98
N GLY A 249 7.52 -35.07 10.70
CA GLY A 249 8.72 -35.88 10.99
C GLY A 249 9.26 -36.70 9.81
N LYS A 250 8.58 -36.65 8.65
CA LYS A 250 9.02 -37.30 7.40
C LYS A 250 9.70 -36.35 6.40
N PHE A 251 9.89 -35.07 6.78
CA PHE A 251 10.72 -34.09 6.08
C PHE A 251 11.93 -33.72 6.94
#